data_AF-A0A949YEZ7-F1
#
_entry.id   AF-A0A949YEZ7-F1
#
_cell.length_a   1.000
_cell.length_b   1.000
_cell.length_c   1.000
_cell.angle_alpha   90.00
_cell.angle_beta   90.00
_cell.angle_gamma   90.00
#
_symmetry.space_group_name_H-M   'P 1'
#
loop_
_entity.id
_entity.type
_entity.pdbx_description
1 polymer ?
#
loop_
_entity_poly.entity_id
_entity_poly.type
_entity_poly.pdbx_seq_one_letter_code
_entity_poly.pdbx_strand_id
1 'polypeptide(L)'
;MTMNHWMWPVSLAGILCTAVVCGTDMFFLTVGRPALRLASASAGTEVMGFFHMLGDARMPVWGVLAILANLLLAVLSASELRWFYCASLLALILFVIAYLRFSKPINQIQTKAAKAGESLNNARELQASWDRSLNIRVPLLVVSLLAQCLVLLVGAA
;
A
#
# COMPACT_ATOMS: atom_id res chain seq x y z
N MET A 1 -22.17 14.93 14.87
CA MET A 1 -23.12 14.18 14.01
C MET A 1 -22.64 12.74 14.07
N THR A 2 -23.37 11.90 14.79
CA THR A 2 -22.88 10.63 15.32
C THR A 2 -22.80 9.54 14.25
N MET A 3 -21.69 8.79 14.24
CA MET A 3 -21.56 7.60 13.40
C MET A 3 -22.59 6.53 13.78
N ASN A 4 -23.28 5.99 12.78
CA ASN A 4 -24.18 4.86 12.97
C ASN A 4 -23.41 3.61 13.44
N HIS A 5 -24.04 2.72 14.21
CA HIS A 5 -23.39 1.56 14.82
C HIS A 5 -22.66 0.64 13.81
N TRP A 6 -23.15 0.53 12.58
CA TRP A 6 -22.51 -0.28 11.53
C TRP A 6 -21.28 0.41 10.90
N MET A 7 -21.20 1.74 10.95
CA MET A 7 -20.09 2.50 10.36
C MET A 7 -18.79 2.34 11.14
N TRP A 8 -18.90 2.10 12.45
CA TRP A 8 -17.77 1.84 13.34
C TRP A 8 -16.90 0.65 12.90
N PRO A 9 -17.44 -0.59 12.83
CA PRO A 9 -16.66 -1.74 12.43
C PRO A 9 -16.11 -1.61 11.00
N VAL A 10 -16.87 -1.01 10.08
CA VAL A 10 -16.40 -0.77 8.70
C VAL A 10 -15.24 0.23 8.65
N SER A 11 -15.32 1.32 9.43
CA SER A 11 -14.25 2.32 9.50
C SER A 11 -12.98 1.74 10.12
N LEU A 12 -13.12 0.98 11.21
CA LEU A 12 -11.99 0.30 11.86
C LEU A 12 -11.34 -0.72 10.92
N ALA A 13 -12.15 -1.53 10.23
CA ALA A 13 -11.64 -2.49 9.24
C ALA A 13 -10.90 -1.77 8.09
N GLY A 14 -11.45 -0.67 7.57
CA GLY A 14 -10.80 0.15 6.54
C GLY A 14 -9.45 0.71 7.00
N ILE A 15 -9.38 1.23 8.22
CA ILE A 15 -8.16 1.77 8.83
C ILE A 15 -7.11 0.67 8.98
N LEU A 16 -7.47 -0.48 9.54
CA LEU A 16 -6.55 -1.61 9.72
C LEU A 16 -6.01 -2.10 8.37
N CYS A 17 -6.88 -2.27 7.37
CA CYS A 17 -6.47 -2.70 6.04
C CYS A 17 -5.52 -1.69 5.38
N THR A 18 -5.82 -0.39 5.46
CA THR A 18 -4.96 0.67 4.94
C THR A 18 -3.63 0.72 5.69
N ALA A 19 -3.65 0.55 7.01
CA ALA A 19 -2.46 0.56 7.86
C ALA A 19 -1.51 -0.62 7.56
N VAL A 20 -2.03 -1.81 7.24
CA VAL A 20 -1.19 -2.96 6.82
C VAL A 20 -0.42 -2.64 5.53
N VAL A 21 -1.09 -2.06 4.53
CA VAL A 21 -0.45 -1.67 3.26
C VAL A 21 0.54 -0.52 3.49
N CYS A 22 0.13 0.52 4.23
CA CYS A 22 0.96 1.67 4.59
C CYS A 22 2.21 1.25 5.35
N GLY A 23 2.06 0.40 6.37
CA GLY A 23 3.17 -0.11 7.18
C GLY A 23 4.17 -0.91 6.36
N THR A 24 3.70 -1.69 5.39
CA THR A 24 4.58 -2.46 4.49
C THR A 24 5.44 -1.53 3.65
N ASP A 25 4.84 -0.53 2.99
CA ASP A 25 5.59 0.43 2.17
C ASP A 25 6.50 1.32 3.02
N MET A 26 6.06 1.72 4.21
CA MET A 26 6.88 2.44 5.19
C MET A 26 8.08 1.62 5.65
N PHE A 27 7.90 0.32 5.94
CA PHE A 27 8.98 -0.58 6.31
C PHE A 27 10.02 -0.65 5.20
N PHE A 28 9.61 -0.83 3.95
CA PHE A 28 10.55 -0.84 2.83
C PHE A 28 11.21 0.52 2.60
N LEU A 29 10.49 1.63 2.81
CA LEU A 29 11.07 2.97 2.66
C LEU A 29 12.16 3.26 3.69
N THR A 30 11.93 2.83 4.94
CA THR A 30 12.75 3.22 6.11
C THR A 30 13.79 2.18 6.53
N VAL A 31 13.47 0.88 6.41
CA VAL A 31 14.32 -0.24 6.86
C VAL A 31 14.77 -1.10 5.68
N GLY A 32 13.85 -1.53 4.82
CA GLY A 32 14.16 -2.44 3.72
C GLY A 32 15.17 -1.84 2.74
N ARG A 33 14.94 -0.60 2.30
CA ARG A 33 15.81 0.13 1.38
C ARG A 33 17.26 0.25 1.86
N PRO A 34 17.56 0.75 3.08
CA PRO A 34 18.94 0.80 3.54
C PRO A 34 19.56 -0.60 3.72
N ALA A 35 18.81 -1.59 4.20
CA ALA A 35 19.31 -2.97 4.31
C ALA A 35 19.70 -3.55 2.94
N LEU A 36 18.86 -3.37 1.91
CA LEU A 36 19.12 -3.86 0.55
C LEU A 36 20.32 -3.18 -0.11
N ARG A 37 20.68 -1.95 0.28
CA ARG A 37 21.90 -1.29 -0.19
C ARG A 37 23.17 -1.97 0.34
N LEU A 38 23.12 -2.55 1.52
CA LEU A 38 24.23 -3.29 2.13
C LEU A 38 24.35 -4.72 1.59
N ALA A 39 23.22 -5.35 1.27
CA ALA A 39 23.19 -6.69 0.68
C ALA A 39 23.85 -6.71 -0.71
N SER A 40 24.38 -7.85 -1.14
CA SER A 40 24.85 -8.03 -2.52
C SER A 40 23.69 -7.90 -3.53
N ALA A 41 24.00 -7.61 -4.79
CA ALA A 41 22.98 -7.49 -5.83
C ALA A 41 22.22 -8.81 -6.09
N SER A 42 22.91 -9.95 -5.98
CA SER A 42 22.30 -11.28 -6.10
C SER A 42 21.36 -11.58 -4.93
N ALA A 43 21.82 -11.41 -3.69
CA ALA A 43 20.99 -11.62 -2.51
C ALA A 43 19.77 -10.68 -2.49
N GLY A 44 19.96 -9.43 -2.88
CA GLY A 44 18.86 -8.47 -3.04
C GLY A 44 17.84 -8.91 -4.08
N THR A 45 18.28 -9.43 -5.23
CA THR A 45 17.37 -9.94 -6.29
C THR A 45 16.58 -11.14 -5.81
N GLU A 46 17.24 -12.09 -5.16
CA GLU A 46 16.61 -13.32 -4.66
C GLU A 46 15.56 -12.99 -3.57
N VAL A 47 15.98 -12.29 -2.52
CA VAL A 47 15.11 -11.97 -1.38
C VAL A 47 13.95 -11.07 -1.81
N MET A 48 14.21 -10.01 -2.59
CA MET A 48 13.14 -9.15 -3.09
C MET A 48 12.23 -9.86 -4.09
N GLY A 49 12.76 -10.74 -4.94
CA GLY A 49 11.94 -11.53 -5.83
C GLY A 49 10.93 -12.40 -5.08
N PHE A 50 11.32 -13.03 -3.97
CA PHE A 50 10.39 -13.79 -3.14
C PHE A 50 9.44 -12.91 -2.33
N PHE A 51 9.90 -11.78 -1.80
CA PHE A 51 9.01 -10.79 -1.17
C PHE A 51 7.95 -10.30 -2.16
N HIS A 52 8.34 -9.99 -3.40
CA HIS A 52 7.44 -9.55 -4.45
C HIS A 52 6.45 -10.64 -4.85
N MET A 53 6.91 -11.88 -5.00
CA MET A 53 6.02 -13.02 -5.26
C MET A 53 4.93 -13.17 -4.20
N LEU A 54 5.33 -13.16 -2.92
CA LEU A 54 4.40 -13.34 -1.80
C LEU A 54 3.53 -12.10 -1.59
N GLY A 55 4.12 -10.92 -1.73
CA GLY A 55 3.45 -9.63 -1.61
C GLY A 55 2.38 -9.47 -2.67
N ASP A 56 2.70 -9.74 -3.94
CA ASP A 56 1.76 -9.67 -5.06
C ASP A 56 0.59 -10.66 -4.91
N ALA A 57 0.81 -11.80 -4.25
CA ALA A 57 -0.23 -12.79 -4.00
C ALA A 57 -1.10 -12.48 -2.78
N ARG A 58 -0.53 -11.87 -1.73
CA ARG A 58 -1.19 -11.74 -0.42
C ARG A 58 -1.64 -10.33 -0.09
N MET A 59 -0.92 -9.29 -0.53
CA MET A 59 -1.27 -7.90 -0.22
C MET A 59 -2.54 -7.37 -0.89
N PRO A 60 -2.98 -7.84 -2.07
CA PRO A 60 -4.21 -7.35 -2.68
C PRO A 60 -5.46 -7.49 -1.79
N VAL A 61 -5.51 -8.50 -0.91
CA VAL A 61 -6.66 -8.66 0.01
C VAL A 61 -6.85 -7.43 0.89
N TRP A 62 -5.77 -6.89 1.45
CA TRP A 62 -5.81 -5.72 2.33
C TRP A 62 -6.16 -4.46 1.54
N GLY A 63 -5.58 -4.27 0.35
CA GLY A 63 -5.88 -3.13 -0.50
C GLY A 63 -7.34 -3.10 -0.97
N VAL A 64 -7.87 -4.25 -1.41
CA VAL A 64 -9.26 -4.37 -1.85
C VAL A 64 -10.23 -4.12 -0.70
N LEU A 65 -9.98 -4.72 0.48
CA LEU A 65 -10.84 -4.49 1.66
C LEU A 65 -10.82 -3.02 2.10
N ALA A 66 -9.67 -2.34 2.06
CA ALA A 66 -9.58 -0.91 2.34
C ALA A 66 -10.42 -0.08 1.35
N ILE A 67 -10.33 -0.38 0.05
CA ILE A 67 -11.11 0.30 -1.00
C ILE A 67 -12.61 0.07 -0.80
N LEU A 68 -13.04 -1.18 -0.59
CA LEU A 68 -14.45 -1.51 -0.40
C LEU A 68 -15.03 -0.85 0.85
N ALA A 69 -14.30 -0.82 1.96
CA ALA A 69 -14.73 -0.14 3.19
C ALA A 69 -14.93 1.37 2.95
N ASN A 70 -13.96 2.04 2.32
CA ASN A 70 -14.05 3.47 2.03
C ASN A 70 -15.14 3.79 0.99
N LEU A 71 -15.33 2.93 -0.02
CA LEU A 71 -16.42 3.06 -0.99
C LEU A 71 -17.79 2.95 -0.31
N LEU A 72 -17.99 1.94 0.54
CA LEU A 72 -19.24 1.73 1.26
C LEU A 72 -19.57 2.95 2.15
N LEU A 73 -18.58 3.44 2.88
CA LEU A 73 -18.73 4.61 3.75
C LEU A 73 -18.96 5.90 2.96
N ALA A 74 -18.28 6.09 1.82
CA ALA A 74 -18.48 7.25 0.96
C ALA A 74 -19.89 7.30 0.35
N VAL A 75 -20.45 6.15 -0.04
CA VAL A 75 -21.77 6.05 -0.69
C VAL A 75 -22.91 6.12 0.32
N LEU A 76 -22.78 5.44 1.46
CA LEU A 76 -23.89 5.28 2.42
C LEU A 76 -23.87 6.30 3.56
N SER A 77 -22.79 7.05 3.76
CA SER A 77 -22.75 8.12 4.77
C SER A 77 -23.53 9.34 4.29
N ALA A 78 -24.57 9.71 5.03
CA ALA A 78 -25.30 10.97 4.86
C ALA A 78 -24.60 12.17 5.55
N SER A 79 -23.41 11.97 6.09
CA SER A 79 -22.64 13.02 6.79
C SER A 79 -21.88 13.91 5.82
N GLU A 80 -21.73 15.19 6.16
CA GLU A 80 -20.79 16.11 5.50
C GLU A 80 -19.33 15.60 5.55
N LEU A 81 -19.00 14.71 6.50
CA LEU A 81 -17.70 14.06 6.59
C LEU A 81 -17.44 13.03 5.47
N ARG A 82 -18.45 12.71 4.63
CA ARG A 82 -18.30 11.75 3.52
C ARG A 82 -17.15 12.10 2.56
N TRP A 83 -16.80 13.39 2.45
CA TRP A 83 -15.74 13.86 1.57
C TRP A 83 -14.36 13.31 1.94
N PHE A 84 -14.11 13.03 3.21
CA PHE A 84 -12.87 12.38 3.65
C PHE A 84 -12.80 10.91 3.22
N TYR A 85 -13.94 10.19 3.20
CA TYR A 85 -13.99 8.84 2.63
C TYR A 85 -13.75 8.87 1.12
N CYS A 86 -14.31 9.84 0.40
CA CYS A 86 -14.02 10.05 -1.02
C CYS A 86 -12.53 10.37 -1.27
N ALA A 87 -11.92 11.24 -0.47
CA ALA A 87 -10.51 11.58 -0.56
C ALA A 87 -9.61 10.37 -0.30
N SER A 88 -9.93 9.59 0.74
CA SER A 88 -9.26 8.33 1.05
C SER A 88 -9.36 7.33 -0.11
N LEU A 89 -10.57 7.15 -0.66
CA LEU A 89 -10.81 6.26 -1.80
C LEU A 89 -10.00 6.69 -3.03
N LEU A 90 -9.98 7.98 -3.36
CA LEU A 90 -9.18 8.51 -4.46
C LEU A 90 -7.69 8.24 -4.25
N ALA A 91 -7.17 8.48 -3.04
CA ALA A 91 -5.78 8.21 -2.72
C ALA A 91 -5.42 6.72 -2.85
N LEU A 92 -6.31 5.81 -2.43
CA LEU A 92 -6.14 4.35 -2.60
C LEU A 92 -6.14 3.94 -4.09
N ILE A 93 -7.02 4.53 -4.90
CA ILE A 93 -7.05 4.28 -6.36
C ILE A 93 -5.75 4.75 -7.01
N LEU A 94 -5.30 5.97 -6.70
CA LEU A 94 -4.02 6.49 -7.20
C LEU A 94 -2.84 5.63 -6.74
N PHE A 95 -2.87 5.11 -5.51
CA PHE A 95 -1.89 4.17 -5.01
C PHE A 95 -1.85 2.88 -5.87
N VAL A 96 -3.02 2.30 -6.17
CA VAL A 96 -3.11 1.10 -7.03
C VAL A 96 -2.57 1.39 -8.42
N ILE A 97 -2.91 2.54 -9.01
CA ILE A 97 -2.39 2.95 -10.32
C ILE A 97 -0.86 3.06 -10.27
N ALA A 98 -0.30 3.72 -9.25
CA ALA A 98 1.14 3.85 -9.09
C ALA A 98 1.83 2.48 -8.94
N TYR A 99 1.26 1.58 -8.13
CA TYR A 99 1.77 0.22 -7.98
C TYR A 99 1.75 -0.54 -9.32
N LEU A 100 0.61 -0.55 -10.03
CA LEU A 100 0.47 -1.28 -11.29
C LEU A 100 1.40 -0.75 -12.38
N ARG A 101 1.65 0.56 -12.41
CA ARG A 101 2.49 1.20 -13.42
C ARG A 101 3.98 1.07 -13.14
N PHE A 102 4.39 1.18 -11.88
CA PHE A 102 5.82 1.31 -11.53
C PHE A 102 6.37 0.07 -10.82
N SER A 103 5.66 -0.44 -9.82
CA SER A 103 6.17 -1.52 -8.97
C SER A 103 5.92 -2.90 -9.58
N LYS A 104 4.70 -3.16 -10.07
CA LYS A 104 4.29 -4.48 -10.57
C LYS A 104 5.20 -5.05 -11.67
N PRO A 105 5.64 -4.28 -12.68
CA PRO A 105 6.53 -4.81 -13.71
C PRO A 105 7.89 -5.23 -13.13
N ILE A 106 8.44 -4.44 -12.20
CA ILE A 106 9.72 -4.74 -11.53
C ILE A 106 9.58 -5.99 -10.65
N ASN A 107 8.47 -6.08 -9.90
CA ASN A 107 8.13 -7.25 -9.08
C ASN A 107 8.16 -8.53 -9.91
N GLN A 108 7.57 -8.52 -11.11
CA GLN A 108 7.54 -9.67 -12.02
C GLN A 108 8.93 -10.07 -12.50
N ILE A 109 9.78 -9.09 -12.88
CA ILE A 109 11.16 -9.36 -13.34
C ILE A 109 11.97 -10.01 -12.22
N GLN A 110 11.98 -9.40 -11.03
CA GLN A 110 12.74 -9.93 -9.88
C GLN A 110 12.19 -11.28 -9.40
N THR A 111 10.87 -11.47 -9.41
CA THR A 111 10.24 -12.76 -9.08
C THR A 111 10.69 -13.86 -10.04
N LYS A 112 10.73 -13.56 -11.35
CA LYS A 112 11.19 -14.54 -12.36
C LYS A 112 12.64 -14.92 -12.14
N ALA A 113 13.52 -13.93 -11.93
CA ALA A 113 14.94 -14.16 -11.68
C ALA A 113 15.17 -14.99 -10.41
N ALA A 114 14.49 -14.65 -9.30
CA ALA A 114 14.60 -15.38 -8.05
C ALA A 114 14.15 -16.85 -8.18
N LYS A 115 13.05 -17.12 -8.90
CA LYS A 115 12.58 -18.48 -9.15
C LYS A 115 13.55 -19.30 -10.01
N ALA A 116 14.29 -18.64 -10.91
CA ALA A 116 15.26 -19.28 -11.78
C ALA A 116 16.66 -19.40 -11.15
N GLY A 117 16.89 -18.79 -9.97
CA GLY A 117 18.23 -18.69 -9.38
C GLY A 117 19.18 -17.79 -10.18
N GLU A 118 18.64 -16.87 -10.98
CA GLU A 118 19.40 -16.01 -11.89
C GLU A 118 19.78 -14.69 -11.23
N SER A 119 20.97 -14.19 -11.54
CA SER A 119 21.37 -12.82 -11.23
C SER A 119 20.92 -11.86 -12.34
N LEU A 120 20.54 -10.63 -11.95
CA LEU A 120 20.19 -9.58 -12.90
C LEU A 120 21.35 -8.59 -13.03
N ASN A 121 21.83 -8.36 -14.25
CA ASN A 121 22.92 -7.41 -14.53
C ASN A 121 22.57 -5.98 -14.08
N ASN A 122 21.29 -5.61 -14.15
CA ASN A 122 20.76 -4.32 -13.72
C ASN A 122 19.98 -4.38 -12.39
N ALA A 123 20.24 -5.37 -11.53
CA ALA A 123 19.54 -5.58 -10.26
C ALA A 123 19.43 -4.31 -9.41
N ARG A 124 20.53 -3.56 -9.30
CA ARG A 124 20.60 -2.32 -8.50
C ARG A 124 19.73 -1.21 -9.07
N GLU A 125 19.69 -1.08 -10.39
CA GLU A 125 18.89 -0.07 -11.09
C GLU A 125 17.39 -0.37 -10.95
N LEU A 126 17.01 -1.64 -11.13
CA LEU A 126 15.65 -2.10 -10.90
C LEU A 126 15.20 -1.84 -9.47
N GLN A 127 16.03 -2.22 -8.48
CA GLN A 127 15.71 -1.96 -7.08
C GLN A 127 15.61 -0.47 -6.78
N ALA A 128 16.53 0.36 -7.30
CA ALA A 128 16.47 1.81 -7.09
C ALA A 128 15.23 2.45 -7.73
N SER A 129 14.76 1.93 -8.86
CA SER A 129 13.50 2.35 -9.50
C SER A 129 12.29 1.96 -8.65
N TRP A 130 12.27 0.73 -8.13
CA TRP A 130 11.23 0.26 -7.23
C TRP A 130 11.19 1.09 -5.94
N ASP A 131 12.34 1.36 -5.33
CA ASP A 131 12.45 2.20 -4.13
C ASP A 131 11.92 3.61 -4.38
N ARG A 132 12.16 4.17 -5.58
CA ARG A 132 11.66 5.51 -5.95
C ARG A 132 10.14 5.55 -6.03
N SER A 133 9.50 4.45 -6.41
CA SER A 133 8.02 4.35 -6.40
C SER A 133 7.42 4.54 -5.01
N LEU A 134 8.15 4.17 -3.94
CA LEU A 134 7.69 4.37 -2.56
C LEU A 134 7.49 5.85 -2.21
N ASN A 135 8.27 6.75 -2.81
CA ASN A 135 8.11 8.19 -2.60
C ASN A 135 6.76 8.72 -3.11
N ILE A 136 6.05 7.97 -3.96
CA ILE A 136 4.70 8.29 -4.42
C ILE A 136 3.66 7.50 -3.62
N ARG A 137 3.90 6.19 -3.46
CA ARG A 137 2.94 5.28 -2.82
C ARG A 137 2.73 5.59 -1.34
N VAL A 138 3.81 5.86 -0.59
CA VAL A 138 3.74 6.14 0.84
C VAL A 138 2.90 7.39 1.15
N PRO A 139 3.13 8.57 0.52
CA PRO A 139 2.27 9.73 0.76
C PRO A 139 0.79 9.48 0.49
N LEU A 140 0.44 8.74 -0.58
CA LEU A 140 -0.95 8.41 -0.90
C LEU A 140 -1.59 7.56 0.22
N LEU A 141 -0.88 6.55 0.73
CA LEU A 141 -1.35 5.72 1.83
C LEU A 141 -1.47 6.50 3.15
N VAL A 142 -0.53 7.41 3.43
CA VAL A 142 -0.58 8.28 4.62
C VAL A 142 -1.78 9.21 4.55
N VAL A 143 -2.01 9.87 3.40
CA VAL A 143 -3.18 10.75 3.20
C VAL A 143 -4.48 9.97 3.39
N SER A 144 -4.58 8.77 2.79
CA SER A 144 -5.74 7.89 2.96
C SER A 144 -5.98 7.54 4.44
N LEU A 145 -4.93 7.11 5.15
CA LEU A 145 -5.03 6.72 6.55
C LEU A 145 -5.42 7.90 7.45
N LEU A 146 -4.82 9.07 7.24
CA LEU A 146 -5.16 10.30 7.99
C LEU A 146 -6.61 10.72 7.75
N ALA A 147 -7.09 10.68 6.51
CA ALA A 147 -8.47 10.99 6.19
C ALA A 147 -9.45 10.04 6.92
N GLN A 148 -9.15 8.74 6.95
CA GLN A 148 -9.98 7.76 7.67
C GLN A 148 -9.97 8.00 9.19
N CYS A 149 -8.81 8.23 9.78
CA CYS A 149 -8.68 8.53 11.21
C CYS A 149 -9.41 9.82 11.60
N LEU A 150 -9.36 10.86 10.76
CA LEU A 150 -10.02 12.13 11.03
C LEU A 150 -11.54 11.99 11.05
N VAL A 151 -12.13 11.23 10.12
CA VAL A 151 -13.58 10.97 10.15
C VAL A 151 -13.96 10.19 11.40
N LEU A 152 -13.17 9.17 11.77
CA LEU A 152 -13.46 8.39 12.98
C LEU A 152 -13.41 9.27 14.23
N LEU A 153 -12.41 10.15 14.35
CA LEU A 153 -12.26 11.04 15.50
C LEU A 153 -13.41 12.07 15.59
N VAL A 154 -13.76 12.71 14.47
CA VAL A 154 -14.80 13.74 14.43
C VAL A 154 -16.21 13.15 14.51
N GLY A 155 -16.43 11.97 13.93
CA GLY A 155 -17.72 11.28 13.94
C GLY A 155 -18.02 10.54 15.25
N ALA A 156 -17.00 10.33 16.09
CA ALA A 156 -17.10 9.78 17.43
C ALA A 156 -17.38 10.83 18.52
N ALA A 157 -17.14 12.11 18.21
CA ALA A 157 -17.43 13.26 19.06
C ALA A 157 -18.88 13.76 18.86
#